data_AF-A0A844XPR0-F1
#
_entry.id   AF-A0A844XPR0-F1
#
_cell.length_a   1.000
_cell.length_b   1.000
_cell.length_c   1.000
_cell.angle_alpha   90.00
_cell.angle_beta   90.00
_cell.angle_gamma   90.00
#
_symmetry.space_group_name_H-M   'P 1'
#
loop_
_entity.id
_entity.type
_entity.pdbx_description
1 polymer ?
#
loop_
_entity_poly.entity_id
_entity_poly.type
_entity_poly.pdbx_seq_one_letter_code
_entity_poly.pdbx_strand_id
1 'polypeptide(L)'
;MTDRKTLQLRDPSETADEAPSIKKKGRGWEISEKRLDALHEQAREMRRYSTEAHKALAERFAKADMGRYTFKRHAVVGSAIVDFNCHNLGMAIMIDEDGQDDALARRRDKSLESVGIRVMRIAAKEILENIDAVLERITLGMRSRIADKQQARREHQRSSAPRPRYTRNDNA
;
A
#
# COMPACT_ATOMS: atom_id res chain seq x y z
N MET A 1 -12.77 7.23 48.69
CA MET A 1 -11.95 6.16 48.11
C MET A 1 -12.38 6.02 46.65
N THR A 2 -11.48 6.30 45.71
CA THR A 2 -11.81 6.44 44.28
C THR A 2 -11.65 5.10 43.57
N ASP A 3 -12.76 4.52 43.12
CA ASP A 3 -12.79 3.27 42.35
C ASP A 3 -12.18 3.47 40.96
N ARG A 4 -11.06 2.78 40.71
CA ARG A 4 -10.40 2.74 39.40
C ARG A 4 -11.08 1.67 38.54
N LYS A 5 -11.86 2.11 37.56
CA LYS A 5 -12.43 1.26 36.49
C LYS A 5 -11.28 0.65 35.68
N THR A 6 -11.13 -0.67 35.78
CA THR A 6 -10.19 -1.49 35.01
C THR A 6 -10.59 -1.48 33.53
N LEU A 7 -9.68 -1.02 32.68
CA LEU A 7 -9.84 -1.05 31.22
C LEU A 7 -9.67 -2.51 30.77
N GLN A 8 -10.77 -3.18 30.42
CA GLN A 8 -10.76 -4.52 29.83
C GLN A 8 -10.16 -4.43 28.42
N LEU A 9 -8.86 -4.73 28.28
CA LEU A 9 -8.29 -5.06 26.97
C LEU A 9 -8.91 -6.38 26.53
N ARG A 10 -9.60 -6.38 25.39
CA ARG A 10 -10.09 -7.59 24.74
C ARG A 10 -8.92 -8.33 24.09
N ASP A 11 -8.87 -9.64 24.30
CA ASP A 11 -7.92 -10.56 23.67
C ASP A 11 -7.93 -10.46 22.14
N PRO A 12 -6.76 -10.56 21.47
CA PRO A 12 -6.63 -10.35 20.03
C PRO A 12 -7.23 -11.46 19.15
N SER A 13 -7.88 -12.48 19.72
CA SER A 13 -8.44 -13.62 18.99
C SER A 13 -9.87 -13.43 18.47
N GLU A 14 -10.50 -12.27 18.66
CA GLU A 14 -11.89 -12.00 18.20
C GLU A 14 -11.99 -10.98 17.05
N THR A 15 -11.08 -11.02 16.08
CA THR A 15 -11.32 -10.35 14.78
C THR A 15 -11.55 -11.37 13.68
N ALA A 16 -12.82 -11.50 13.32
CA ALA A 16 -13.40 -12.38 12.32
C ALA A 16 -12.50 -12.65 11.10
N ASP A 17 -12.46 -13.93 10.74
CA ASP A 17 -11.63 -14.58 9.74
C ASP A 17 -11.92 -14.23 8.27
N GLU A 18 -12.69 -13.20 7.95
CA GLU A 18 -13.06 -12.88 6.57
C GLU A 18 -12.52 -11.54 6.11
N ALA A 19 -11.76 -11.58 5.00
CA ALA A 19 -11.34 -10.40 4.27
C ALA A 19 -12.59 -9.57 3.89
N PRO A 20 -12.66 -8.27 4.24
CA PRO A 20 -13.85 -7.46 4.02
C PRO A 20 -14.15 -7.29 2.53
N SER A 21 -15.44 -7.34 2.18
CA SER A 21 -15.91 -7.31 0.79
C SER A 21 -15.53 -6.00 0.05
N ILE A 22 -15.03 -6.13 -1.19
CA ILE A 22 -14.59 -5.03 -2.05
C ILE A 22 -15.79 -4.50 -2.85
N LYS A 23 -16.25 -3.27 -2.59
CA LYS A 23 -17.20 -2.58 -3.48
C LYS A 23 -16.45 -1.63 -4.44
N LYS A 24 -16.72 -1.80 -5.74
CA LYS A 24 -16.22 -0.99 -6.86
C LYS A 24 -16.61 0.49 -6.74
N LYS A 25 -15.90 1.27 -5.91
CA LYS A 25 -15.88 2.75 -5.96
C LYS A 25 -14.60 3.27 -5.32
N GLY A 26 -13.49 3.13 -6.04
CA GLY A 26 -12.26 3.94 -5.90
C GLY A 26 -11.46 3.88 -4.58
N ARG A 27 -11.99 3.30 -3.49
CA ARG A 27 -11.31 3.26 -2.17
C ARG A 27 -11.54 1.95 -1.41
N GLY A 28 -11.35 0.82 -2.09
CA GLY A 28 -10.91 -0.43 -1.45
C GLY A 28 -11.96 -1.23 -0.69
N TRP A 29 -12.48 -0.79 0.46
CA TRP A 29 -13.32 -1.64 1.34
C TRP A 29 -14.44 -0.89 2.06
N GLU A 30 -15.48 -1.63 2.45
CA GLU A 30 -16.56 -1.15 3.33
C GLU A 30 -16.05 -1.12 4.78
N ILE A 31 -15.59 0.06 5.20
CA ILE A 31 -15.09 0.31 6.56
C ILE A 31 -16.00 1.35 7.20
N SER A 32 -16.43 1.12 8.45
CA SER A 32 -17.20 2.12 9.19
C SER A 32 -16.42 3.42 9.33
N GLU A 33 -17.09 4.58 9.25
CA GLU A 33 -16.44 5.88 9.39
C GLU A 33 -15.61 5.97 10.67
N LYS A 34 -16.14 5.43 11.78
CA LYS A 34 -15.42 5.32 13.07
C LYS A 34 -14.08 4.59 12.95
N ARG A 35 -14.02 3.50 12.18
CA ARG A 35 -12.79 2.72 11.99
C ARG A 35 -11.82 3.44 11.06
N LEU A 36 -12.33 4.15 10.05
CA LEU A 36 -11.51 4.98 9.17
C LEU A 36 -10.88 6.16 9.94
N ASP A 37 -11.63 6.79 10.84
CA ASP A 37 -11.10 7.84 11.71
C ASP A 37 -10.04 7.31 12.67
N ALA A 38 -10.28 6.14 13.29
CA ALA A 38 -9.29 5.49 14.14
C ALA A 38 -7.99 5.17 13.38
N LEU A 39 -8.08 4.69 12.14
CA LEU A 39 -6.91 4.44 11.29
C LEU A 39 -6.17 5.73 10.92
N HIS A 40 -6.90 6.82 10.66
CA HIS A 40 -6.27 8.12 10.40
C HIS A 40 -5.57 8.68 11.63
N GLU A 41 -6.15 8.50 12.82
CA GLU A 41 -5.52 8.92 14.07
C GLU A 41 -4.28 8.09 14.37
N GLN A 42 -4.37 6.77 14.25
CA GLN A 42 -3.21 5.89 14.36
C GLN A 42 -2.11 6.26 13.35
N ALA A 43 -2.48 6.58 12.10
CA ALA A 43 -1.52 7.05 11.10
C ALA A 43 -0.89 8.41 11.48
N ARG A 44 -1.61 9.30 12.18
CA ARG A 44 -1.04 10.55 12.71
C ARG A 44 -0.06 10.26 13.85
N GLU A 45 -0.39 9.36 14.75
CA GLU A 45 0.49 8.91 15.82
C GLU A 45 1.76 8.27 15.26
N MET A 46 1.65 7.37 14.28
CA MET A 46 2.81 6.75 13.61
C MET A 46 3.70 7.78 12.91
N ARG A 47 3.14 8.88 12.38
CA ARG A 47 3.94 9.99 11.84
C ARG A 47 4.70 10.77 12.92
N ARG A 48 4.14 10.86 14.14
CA ARG A 48 4.78 11.53 15.28
C ARG A 48 5.86 10.63 15.91
N TYR A 49 5.57 9.35 16.07
CA TYR A 49 6.43 8.35 16.70
C TYR A 49 7.06 7.40 15.67
N SER A 50 7.51 7.93 14.54
CA SER A 50 8.21 7.12 13.52
C SER A 50 9.56 6.63 14.04
N THR A 51 9.87 5.36 13.80
CA THR A 51 11.17 4.78 14.17
C THR A 51 12.31 5.34 13.33
N GLU A 52 13.55 5.10 13.74
CA GLU A 52 14.73 5.67 13.09
C GLU A 52 14.85 5.21 11.63
N ALA A 53 14.56 3.93 11.36
CA ALA A 53 14.52 3.38 10.00
C ALA A 53 13.53 4.15 9.10
N HIS A 54 12.33 4.45 9.61
CA HIS A 54 11.33 5.24 8.89
C HIS A 54 11.84 6.66 8.58
N LYS A 55 12.49 7.32 9.55
CA LYS A 55 13.02 8.67 9.38
C LYS A 55 14.16 8.70 8.35
N ALA A 56 15.09 7.76 8.43
CA ALA A 56 16.21 7.63 7.51
C ALA A 56 15.72 7.44 6.07
N LEU A 57 14.77 6.51 5.85
CA LEU A 57 14.21 6.26 4.53
C LEU A 57 13.41 7.46 4.00
N ALA A 58 12.67 8.14 4.88
CA ALA A 58 11.91 9.34 4.52
C ALA A 58 12.81 10.50 4.06
N GLU A 59 13.93 10.72 4.74
CA GLU A 59 14.88 11.76 4.38
C GLU A 59 15.49 11.49 3.00
N ARG A 60 15.84 10.23 2.72
CA ARG A 60 16.34 9.83 1.40
C ARG A 60 15.29 10.02 0.31
N PHE A 61 14.02 9.64 0.55
CA PHE A 61 12.95 9.90 -0.41
C PHE A 61 12.66 11.38 -0.61
N ALA A 62 12.86 12.22 0.41
CA ALA A 62 12.71 13.67 0.26
C ALA A 62 13.85 14.30 -0.55
N LYS A 63 15.07 13.75 -0.45
CA LYS A 63 16.25 14.17 -1.23
C LYS A 63 16.26 13.60 -2.65
N ALA A 64 15.64 12.43 -2.85
CA ALA A 64 15.57 11.79 -4.16
C ALA A 64 14.52 12.48 -5.04
N ASP A 65 14.96 13.07 -6.16
CA ASP A 65 14.03 13.55 -7.18
C ASP A 65 13.46 12.37 -7.96
N MET A 66 12.29 11.90 -7.51
CA MET A 66 11.54 10.81 -8.14
C MET A 66 10.48 11.32 -9.12
N GLY A 67 10.53 12.62 -9.48
CA GLY A 67 9.61 13.26 -10.42
C GLY A 67 8.14 13.07 -10.02
N ARG A 68 7.36 12.40 -10.88
CA ARG A 68 5.93 12.15 -10.62
C ARG A 68 5.65 11.08 -9.56
N TYR A 69 6.66 10.38 -9.06
CA TYR A 69 6.50 9.25 -8.16
C TYR A 69 6.86 9.65 -6.74
N THR A 70 5.88 10.15 -5.99
CA THR A 70 6.08 10.55 -4.60
C THR A 70 5.63 9.47 -3.63
N PHE A 71 6.41 9.25 -2.58
CA PHE A 71 6.10 8.33 -1.49
C PHE A 71 5.52 9.10 -0.31
N LYS A 72 4.26 8.81 0.04
CA LYS A 72 3.60 9.39 1.21
C LYS A 72 3.79 8.49 2.43
N ARG A 73 4.21 9.10 3.54
CA ARG A 73 4.41 8.40 4.82
C ARG A 73 3.10 8.04 5.52
N HIS A 74 3.03 6.84 6.08
CA HIS A 74 1.94 6.33 6.91
C HIS A 74 0.59 6.55 6.23
N ALA A 75 0.46 6.10 4.99
CA ALA A 75 -0.75 6.30 4.22
C ALA A 75 -1.81 5.26 4.61
N VAL A 76 -3.05 5.69 4.80
CA VAL A 76 -4.18 4.77 4.97
C VAL A 76 -4.64 4.33 3.58
N VAL A 77 -4.63 3.03 3.36
CA VAL A 77 -5.02 2.37 2.11
C VAL A 77 -6.03 1.28 2.45
N GLY A 78 -7.30 1.54 2.13
CA GLY A 78 -8.40 0.67 2.57
C GLY A 78 -8.43 0.61 4.10
N SER A 79 -8.29 -0.60 4.67
CA SER A 79 -8.30 -0.86 6.12
C SER A 79 -6.91 -1.06 6.71
N ALA A 80 -5.86 -0.79 5.93
CA ALA A 80 -4.48 -0.94 6.35
C ALA A 80 -3.75 0.41 6.31
N ILE A 81 -2.86 0.60 7.28
CA ILE A 81 -1.85 1.66 7.25
C ILE A 81 -0.59 1.04 6.64
N VAL A 82 0.01 1.74 5.68
CA VAL A 82 1.28 1.37 5.06
C VAL A 82 2.32 2.47 5.31
N ASP A 83 3.58 2.09 5.50
CA ASP A 83 4.63 3.02 5.94
C ASP A 83 4.98 4.02 4.84
N PHE A 84 5.10 3.56 3.59
CA PHE A 84 5.23 4.45 2.43
C PHE A 84 4.33 4.00 1.30
N ASN A 85 3.58 4.93 0.70
CA ASN A 85 2.71 4.64 -0.42
C ASN A 85 3.00 5.57 -1.61
N CYS A 86 3.22 4.99 -2.79
CA CYS A 86 3.19 5.69 -4.05
C CYS A 86 1.92 5.36 -4.83
N HIS A 87 0.93 6.25 -4.74
CA HIS A 87 -0.36 6.09 -5.41
C HIS A 87 -0.22 5.98 -6.95
N ASN A 88 0.69 6.75 -7.54
CA ASN A 88 0.92 6.76 -8.99
C ASN A 88 1.49 5.43 -9.51
N LEU A 89 2.31 4.74 -8.71
CA LEU A 89 2.83 3.41 -9.04
C LEU A 89 1.89 2.27 -8.62
N GLY A 90 0.99 2.52 -7.66
CA GLY A 90 0.28 1.44 -6.97
C GLY A 90 1.26 0.55 -6.22
N MET A 91 2.24 1.16 -5.56
CA MET A 91 3.29 0.47 -4.82
C MET A 91 3.32 0.98 -3.39
N ALA A 92 3.35 0.07 -2.42
CA ALA A 92 3.51 0.38 -1.01
C ALA A 92 4.80 -0.28 -0.49
N ILE A 93 5.45 0.35 0.47
CA ILE A 93 6.59 -0.19 1.19
C ILE A 93 6.15 -0.32 2.65
N MET A 94 6.40 -1.49 3.23
CA MET A 94 6.22 -1.74 4.66
C MET A 94 7.58 -2.09 5.27
N ILE A 95 7.89 -1.44 6.39
CA ILE A 95 9.09 -1.69 7.16
C ILE A 95 8.75 -2.78 8.18
N ASP A 96 9.48 -3.87 8.12
CA ASP A 96 9.32 -4.98 9.05
C ASP A 96 10.26 -4.78 10.24
N GLU A 97 9.69 -4.62 11.42
CA GLU A 97 10.42 -4.58 12.69
C GLU A 97 10.39 -5.97 13.31
N ASP A 98 11.51 -6.41 13.88
CA ASP A 98 11.66 -7.78 14.38
C ASP A 98 10.51 -8.16 15.33
N GLY A 99 9.81 -9.26 15.04
CA GLY A 99 8.69 -9.77 15.85
C GLY A 99 7.29 -9.48 15.30
N GLN A 100 7.17 -8.99 14.06
CA GLN A 100 5.87 -8.87 13.39
C GLN A 100 5.29 -10.26 13.07
N ASP A 101 3.98 -10.44 13.29
CA ASP A 101 3.27 -11.68 12.97
C ASP A 101 3.12 -11.84 11.44
N ASP A 102 3.89 -12.78 10.88
CA ASP A 102 3.91 -13.16 9.46
C ASP A 102 2.52 -13.50 8.90
N ALA A 103 1.62 -14.07 9.72
CA ALA A 103 0.29 -14.46 9.27
C ALA A 103 -0.60 -13.23 9.04
N LEU A 104 -0.57 -12.26 9.97
CA LEU A 104 -1.29 -11.00 9.85
C LEU A 104 -0.73 -10.16 8.70
N ALA A 105 0.59 -10.13 8.56
CA ALA A 105 1.30 -9.49 7.45
C ALA A 105 0.81 -10.00 6.09
N ARG A 106 0.79 -11.33 5.89
CA ARG A 106 0.33 -11.95 4.63
C ARG A 106 -1.13 -11.65 4.31
N ARG A 107 -2.02 -11.63 5.32
CA ARG A 107 -3.43 -11.26 5.11
C ARG A 107 -3.55 -9.81 4.63
N ARG A 108 -2.79 -8.88 5.23
CA ARG A 108 -2.76 -7.47 4.80
C ARG A 108 -2.24 -7.32 3.38
N ASP A 109 -1.20 -8.08 3.01
CA ASP A 109 -0.60 -8.02 1.67
C ASP A 109 -1.59 -8.46 0.59
N LYS A 110 -2.25 -9.62 0.74
CA LYS A 110 -3.30 -10.08 -0.18
C LYS A 110 -4.43 -9.06 -0.35
N SER A 111 -4.77 -8.43 0.76
CA SER A 111 -5.82 -7.44 0.81
C SER A 111 -5.39 -6.19 0.02
N LEU A 112 -4.17 -5.68 0.19
CA LEU A 112 -3.63 -4.57 -0.61
C LEU A 112 -3.46 -4.91 -2.10
N GLU A 113 -3.07 -6.14 -2.42
CA GLU A 113 -2.95 -6.60 -3.81
C GLU A 113 -4.29 -6.58 -4.55
N SER A 114 -5.39 -6.90 -3.86
CA SER A 114 -6.74 -6.87 -4.44
C SER A 114 -7.17 -5.47 -4.93
N VAL A 115 -6.59 -4.41 -4.38
CA VAL A 115 -6.83 -3.01 -4.79
C VAL A 115 -5.77 -2.48 -5.77
N GLY A 116 -4.93 -3.36 -6.31
CA GLY A 116 -3.88 -3.03 -7.28
C GLY A 116 -2.61 -2.46 -6.66
N ILE A 117 -2.40 -2.67 -5.36
CA ILE A 117 -1.22 -2.20 -4.64
C ILE A 117 -0.34 -3.39 -4.29
N ARG A 118 0.89 -3.46 -4.84
CA ARG A 118 1.87 -4.43 -4.32
C ARG A 118 2.69 -3.81 -3.22
N VAL A 119 2.85 -4.60 -2.19
CA VAL A 119 3.65 -4.33 -1.01
C VAL A 119 5.07 -4.82 -1.24
N MET A 120 6.04 -4.00 -0.88
CA MET A 120 7.44 -4.41 -0.75
C MET A 120 7.84 -4.31 0.72
N ARG A 121 8.25 -5.43 1.30
CA ARG A 121 8.71 -5.50 2.69
C ARG A 121 10.21 -5.30 2.75
N ILE A 122 10.64 -4.47 3.68
CA ILE A 122 12.05 -4.15 3.91
C ILE A 122 12.30 -4.29 5.40
N ALA A 123 13.32 -5.06 5.79
CA ALA A 123 13.65 -5.20 7.20
C ALA A 123 14.21 -3.87 7.74
N ALA A 124 13.79 -3.47 8.95
CA ALA A 124 14.30 -2.26 9.59
C ALA A 124 15.83 -2.28 9.74
N LYS A 125 16.40 -3.46 10.02
CA LYS A 125 17.85 -3.69 10.07
C LYS A 125 18.55 -3.36 8.74
N GLU A 126 18.00 -3.80 7.61
CA GLU A 126 18.55 -3.56 6.27
C GLU A 126 18.61 -2.05 5.95
N ILE A 127 17.62 -1.28 6.42
CA ILE A 127 17.56 0.18 6.24
C ILE A 127 18.64 0.88 7.07
N LEU A 128 18.87 0.42 8.30
CA LEU A 128 19.87 1.00 9.20
C LEU A 128 21.30 0.60 8.81
N GLU A 129 21.50 -0.62 8.30
CA GLU A 129 22.79 -1.13 7.87
C GLU A 129 23.23 -0.59 6.50
N ASN A 130 22.34 -0.62 5.51
CA ASN A 130 22.68 -0.19 4.15
C ASN A 130 21.47 0.40 3.40
N ILE A 131 21.19 1.66 3.70
CA ILE A 131 20.09 2.40 3.07
C ILE A 131 20.27 2.54 1.54
N ASP A 132 21.50 2.60 1.03
CA ASP A 132 21.74 2.79 -0.40
C ASP A 132 21.36 1.51 -1.18
N ALA A 133 21.70 0.31 -0.66
CA ALA A 133 21.24 -0.96 -1.21
C ALA A 133 19.71 -1.09 -1.19
N VAL A 134 19.08 -0.62 -0.10
CA VAL A 134 17.62 -0.57 0.00
C VAL A 134 17.01 0.33 -1.07
N LEU A 135 17.59 1.52 -1.32
CA LEU A 135 17.12 2.44 -2.35
C LEU A 135 17.29 1.88 -3.76
N GLU A 136 18.38 1.16 -4.05
CA GLU A 136 18.56 0.45 -5.31
C GLU A 136 17.47 -0.59 -5.52
N ARG A 137 17.17 -1.38 -4.49
CA ARG A 137 16.11 -2.39 -4.51
C ARG A 137 14.73 -1.75 -4.73
N ILE A 138 14.44 -0.63 -4.06
CA ILE A 138 13.22 0.15 -4.29
C ILE A 138 13.14 0.62 -5.74
N THR A 139 14.24 1.17 -6.27
CA THR A 139 14.31 1.71 -7.63
C THR A 139 14.08 0.61 -8.67
N LEU A 140 14.66 -0.59 -8.46
CA LEU A 140 14.43 -1.75 -9.31
C LEU A 140 12.96 -2.20 -9.25
N GLY A 141 12.38 -2.24 -8.05
CA GLY A 141 10.95 -2.48 -7.85
C GLY A 141 10.08 -1.47 -8.60
N MET A 142 10.38 -0.18 -8.49
CA MET A 142 9.68 0.88 -9.22
C MET A 142 9.74 0.67 -10.72
N ARG A 143 10.93 0.38 -11.29
CA ARG A 143 11.11 0.12 -12.73
C ARG A 143 10.25 -1.05 -13.21
N SER A 144 10.24 -2.15 -12.48
CA SER A 144 9.38 -3.31 -12.78
C SER A 144 7.90 -2.90 -12.81
N ARG A 145 7.44 -2.10 -11.84
CA ARG A 145 6.03 -1.66 -11.81
C ARG A 145 5.65 -0.69 -12.91
N ILE A 146 6.58 0.16 -13.33
CA ILE A 146 6.38 1.01 -14.50
C ILE A 146 6.18 0.15 -15.74
N ALA A 147 7.00 -0.90 -15.91
CA ALA A 147 6.86 -1.84 -17.01
C ALA A 147 5.50 -2.58 -16.98
N ASP A 148 5.12 -3.13 -15.82
CA ASP A 148 3.82 -3.79 -15.62
C ASP A 148 2.65 -2.89 -16.04
N LYS A 149 2.65 -1.63 -15.58
CA LYS A 149 1.59 -0.66 -15.91
C LYS A 149 1.57 -0.29 -17.39
N GLN A 150 2.75 -0.15 -18.02
CA GLN A 150 2.82 0.11 -19.45
C GLN A 150 2.28 -1.06 -20.27
N GLN A 151 2.61 -2.30 -19.88
CA GLN A 151 2.09 -3.50 -20.52
C GLN A 151 0.56 -3.59 -20.39
N ALA A 152 0.02 -3.43 -19.18
CA ALA A 152 -1.43 -3.43 -18.96
C ALA A 152 -2.16 -2.36 -19.79
N ARG A 153 -1.56 -1.16 -19.93
CA ARG A 153 -2.10 -0.10 -20.79
C ARG A 153 -2.10 -0.49 -22.26
N ARG A 154 -1.02 -1.12 -22.75
CA ARG A 154 -0.91 -1.59 -24.14
C ARG A 154 -1.93 -2.70 -24.43
N GLU A 155 -2.11 -3.64 -23.50
CA GLU A 155 -3.11 -4.71 -23.62
C GLU A 155 -4.52 -4.15 -23.66
N HIS A 156 -4.85 -3.20 -22.78
CA HIS A 156 -6.14 -2.50 -22.81
C HIS A 156 -6.37 -1.74 -24.13
N GLN A 157 -5.33 -1.08 -24.66
CA GLN A 157 -5.44 -0.40 -25.96
C GLN A 157 -5.67 -1.39 -27.11
N ARG A 158 -5.02 -2.56 -27.08
CA ARG A 158 -5.23 -3.62 -28.07
C ARG A 158 -6.64 -4.19 -27.99
N SER A 159 -7.18 -4.42 -26.79
CA SER A 159 -8.53 -4.96 -26.61
C SER A 159 -9.65 -3.94 -26.85
N SER A 160 -9.39 -2.65 -26.64
CA SER A 160 -10.35 -1.56 -26.87
C SER A 160 -10.25 -0.92 -28.26
N ALA A 161 -9.36 -1.40 -29.13
CA ALA A 161 -9.25 -0.90 -30.50
C ALA A 161 -10.58 -1.16 -31.25
N PRO A 162 -11.18 -0.15 -31.90
CA PRO A 162 -12.42 -0.33 -32.64
C PRO A 162 -12.23 -1.44 -33.68
N ARG A 163 -13.17 -2.40 -33.73
CA ARG A 163 -13.19 -3.38 -34.81
C ARG A 163 -13.28 -2.64 -36.14
N PRO A 164 -12.49 -3.00 -37.17
CA PRO A 164 -12.61 -2.40 -38.49
C PRO A 164 -14.07 -2.51 -38.94
N ARG A 165 -14.72 -1.38 -39.19
CA ARG A 165 -16.07 -1.36 -39.76
C ARG A 165 -15.93 -1.84 -41.20
N TYR A 166 -16.27 -3.09 -41.47
CA TYR A 166 -16.32 -3.57 -42.85
C TYR A 166 -17.45 -2.81 -43.54
N THR A 167 -17.10 -1.89 -44.44
CA THR A 167 -18.09 -1.28 -45.34
C THR A 167 -18.56 -2.38 -46.27
N ARG A 168 -19.81 -2.81 -46.11
CA ARG A 168 -20.48 -3.71 -47.03
C ARG A 168 -20.48 -3.00 -48.39
N ASN A 169 -19.63 -3.44 -49.31
CA ASN A 169 -19.68 -2.98 -50.68
C ASN A 169 -20.95 -3.57 -51.28
N ASP A 170 -21.98 -2.73 -51.44
CA ASP A 170 -23.16 -3.05 -52.24
C ASP A 170 -22.70 -3.14 -53.69
N ASN A 171 -22.48 -4.37 -54.18
CA ASN A 171 -22.30 -4.61 -55.61
C ASN A 171 -23.69 -4.67 -56.25
N ALA A 172 -23.94 -3.69 -57.12
CA ALA A 172 -25.00 -3.65 -58.12
C ALA A 172 -24.76 -4.67 -59.24
#